data_AF-A0A4W3H2B1-F1
#
_entry.id   AF-A0A4W3H2B1-F1
#
_cell.length_a   1.000
_cell.length_b   1.000
_cell.length_c   1.000
_cell.angle_alpha   90.00
_cell.angle_beta   90.00
_cell.angle_gamma   90.00
#
_symmetry.space_group_name_H-M   'P 1'
#
loop_
_entity.id
_entity.type
_entity.pdbx_description
1 polymer ?
#
loop_
_entity_poly.entity_id
_entity_poly.type
_entity_poly.pdbx_seq_one_letter_code
_entity_poly.pdbx_strand_id
1 'polypeptide(L)'
;MYGEYVKNFDKAMDLLDTMLEKCQPFREIIQEIQEKQQKMWDVYEMLGGEEDIVDPSNELLKEGPILKVSVRSSSTAERHLFLFNKMLLYCAPKLSLGSVKFTVRNKLPVDSVQVKEVNDVETPHCFLVSGKQRSLQLQARSQEEMEAWIQVCAHDESVCVKDMCVLMRDVSYVVHMWHSCDVYA
;
A
#
# COMPACT_ATOMS: atom_id res chain seq x y z
N MET A 1 -38.84 4.87 -18.74
CA MET A 1 -37.70 4.00 -18.36
C MET A 1 -36.56 4.79 -17.71
N TYR A 2 -35.86 5.72 -18.38
CA TYR A 2 -34.74 6.45 -17.75
C TYR A 2 -35.11 7.30 -16.51
N GLY A 3 -36.27 7.95 -16.51
CA GLY A 3 -36.67 8.81 -15.38
C GLY A 3 -36.93 8.09 -14.06
N GLU A 4 -37.19 6.77 -14.10
CA GLU A 4 -37.37 5.97 -12.88
C GLU A 4 -36.03 5.50 -12.31
N TYR A 5 -35.06 5.18 -13.18
CA TYR A 5 -33.67 4.96 -12.78
C TYR A 5 -33.10 6.21 -12.09
N VAL A 6 -33.17 7.38 -12.72
CA VAL A 6 -32.64 8.63 -12.16
C VAL A 6 -33.23 8.92 -10.78
N LYS A 7 -34.56 8.80 -10.63
CA LYS A 7 -35.23 8.97 -9.32
C LYS A 7 -34.78 7.97 -8.27
N ASN A 8 -34.45 6.75 -8.65
CA ASN A 8 -33.94 5.74 -7.71
C ASN A 8 -32.50 6.04 -7.29
N PHE A 9 -31.69 6.61 -8.19
CA PHE A 9 -30.36 7.13 -7.83
C PHE A 9 -30.44 8.31 -6.87
N ASP A 10 -31.30 9.29 -7.14
CA ASP A 10 -31.47 10.46 -6.25
C ASP A 10 -31.86 10.02 -4.83
N LYS A 11 -32.83 9.10 -4.73
CA LYS A 11 -33.22 8.51 -3.44
C LYS A 11 -32.08 7.78 -2.73
N ALA A 12 -31.23 7.07 -3.48
CA ALA A 12 -30.09 6.37 -2.90
C ALA A 12 -29.04 7.36 -2.38
N MET A 13 -28.81 8.46 -3.10
CA MET A 13 -27.91 9.54 -2.67
C MET A 13 -28.45 10.26 -1.42
N ASP A 14 -29.74 10.59 -1.38
CA ASP A 14 -30.37 11.21 -0.19
C ASP A 14 -30.23 10.33 1.07
N LEU A 15 -30.34 9.01 0.90
CA LEU A 15 -30.13 8.05 1.98
C LEU A 15 -28.67 8.00 2.41
N LEU A 16 -27.73 8.00 1.47
CA LEU A 16 -26.30 8.05 1.77
C LEU A 16 -25.94 9.32 2.55
N ASP A 17 -26.41 10.48 2.10
CA ASP A 17 -26.18 11.76 2.78
C ASP A 17 -26.76 11.74 4.21
N THR A 18 -27.98 11.24 4.36
CA THR A 18 -28.59 11.06 5.68
C THR A 18 -27.77 10.14 6.58
N MET A 19 -27.21 9.05 6.05
CA MET A 19 -26.36 8.12 6.79
C MET A 19 -25.01 8.76 7.15
N LEU A 20 -24.40 9.52 6.23
CA LEU A 20 -23.17 10.28 6.49
C LEU A 20 -23.39 11.34 7.58
N GLU A 21 -24.55 12.00 7.60
CA GLU A 21 -24.89 12.99 8.61
C GLU A 21 -25.14 12.38 10.00
N LYS A 22 -25.88 11.26 10.05
CA LYS A 22 -26.43 10.74 11.31
C LYS A 22 -25.65 9.58 11.92
N CYS A 23 -24.79 8.91 11.15
CA CYS A 23 -24.04 7.75 11.60
C CYS A 23 -22.54 8.03 11.53
N GLN A 24 -21.96 8.42 12.66
CA GLN A 24 -20.54 8.71 12.78
C GLN A 24 -19.64 7.53 12.32
N PRO A 25 -19.90 6.26 12.74
CA PRO A 25 -19.11 5.13 12.25
C PRO A 25 -19.19 4.94 10.73
N PHE A 26 -20.36 5.18 10.14
CA PHE A 26 -20.52 5.08 8.68
C PHE A 26 -19.72 6.16 7.96
N ARG A 27 -19.76 7.40 8.45
CA ARG A 27 -18.97 8.50 7.90
C ARG A 27 -17.47 8.19 7.92
N GLU A 28 -16.97 7.71 9.05
CA GLU A 28 -15.54 7.37 9.22
C GLU A 28 -15.09 6.31 8.21
N ILE A 29 -15.88 5.24 8.05
CA ILE A 29 -15.61 4.17 7.07
C ILE A 29 -15.61 4.73 5.63
N ILE A 30 -16.59 5.55 5.27
CA ILE A 30 -16.65 6.12 3.91
C ILE A 30 -15.47 7.05 3.64
N GLN A 31 -15.08 7.89 4.62
CA GLN A 31 -13.91 8.75 4.49
C GLN A 31 -12.63 7.94 4.33
N GLU A 32 -12.45 6.87 5.12
CA GLU A 32 -11.31 5.97 4.99
C GLU A 32 -11.22 5.34 3.59
N ILE A 33 -12.35 4.84 3.06
CA ILE A 33 -12.41 4.27 1.71
C ILE A 33 -12.05 5.33 0.67
N GLN A 34 -12.61 6.54 0.78
CA GLN A 34 -12.36 7.64 -0.16
C GLN A 34 -10.89 8.07 -0.14
N GLU A 35 -10.29 8.24 1.05
CA GLU A 35 -8.88 8.61 1.19
C GLU A 35 -7.96 7.54 0.62
N LYS A 36 -8.25 6.27 0.89
CA LYS A 36 -7.49 5.14 0.34
C LYS A 36 -7.58 5.11 -1.19
N GLN A 37 -8.78 5.28 -1.74
CA GLN A 37 -8.97 5.34 -3.19
C GLN A 37 -8.26 6.54 -3.82
N GLN A 38 -8.36 7.72 -3.21
CA GLN A 38 -7.70 8.92 -3.73
C GLN A 38 -6.18 8.74 -3.81
N LYS A 39 -5.56 8.16 -2.77
CA LYS A 39 -4.13 7.84 -2.79
C LYS A 39 -3.77 6.90 -3.96
N MET A 40 -4.60 5.91 -4.27
CA MET A 40 -4.35 5.02 -5.42
C MET A 40 -4.43 5.78 -6.74
N TRP A 41 -5.40 6.70 -6.87
CA TRP A 41 -5.54 7.54 -8.06
C TRP A 41 -4.34 8.48 -8.25
N ASP A 42 -3.85 9.09 -7.18
CA ASP A 42 -2.68 9.97 -7.21
C ASP A 42 -1.44 9.21 -7.72
N VAL A 43 -1.20 8.00 -7.19
CA VAL A 43 -0.10 7.14 -7.68
C VAL A 43 -0.33 6.73 -9.13
N TYR A 44 -1.55 6.38 -9.53
CA TYR A 44 -1.87 5.98 -10.90
C TYR A 44 -1.58 7.12 -11.90
N GLU A 45 -1.95 8.36 -11.54
CA GLU A 45 -1.66 9.54 -12.33
C GLU A 45 -0.14 9.82 -12.41
N MET A 46 0.57 9.67 -11.29
CA MET A 46 2.02 9.82 -11.24
C MET A 46 2.75 8.79 -12.11
N LEU A 47 2.22 7.56 -12.22
CA LEU A 47 2.73 6.52 -13.11
C LEU A 47 2.32 6.72 -14.59
N GLY A 48 1.57 7.78 -14.91
CA GLY A 48 1.15 8.10 -16.27
C GLY A 48 -0.04 7.29 -16.79
N GLY A 49 -0.75 6.58 -15.92
CA GLY A 49 -1.94 5.81 -16.26
C GLY A 49 -1.70 4.56 -17.13
N GLU A 50 -0.46 4.09 -17.19
CA GLU A 50 -0.09 2.89 -17.98
C GLU A 50 -0.18 1.60 -17.15
N GLU A 51 -0.17 1.70 -15.81
CA GLU A 51 -0.07 0.56 -14.91
C GLU A 51 -1.41 0.25 -14.22
N ASP A 52 -1.83 -1.01 -14.30
CA ASP A 52 -3.02 -1.51 -13.60
C ASP A 52 -2.71 -1.74 -12.12
N ILE A 53 -2.80 -0.64 -11.34
CA ILE A 53 -2.60 -0.65 -9.89
C ILE A 53 -3.91 -0.40 -9.11
N VAL A 54 -4.98 0.00 -9.79
CA VAL A 54 -6.26 0.37 -9.18
C VAL A 54 -7.10 -0.89 -8.95
N ASP A 55 -6.69 -1.67 -7.95
CA ASP A 55 -7.45 -2.81 -7.43
C ASP A 55 -7.92 -2.47 -5.99
N PRO A 56 -9.20 -2.71 -5.64
CA PRO A 56 -9.71 -2.46 -4.28
C PRO A 56 -8.93 -3.17 -3.16
N SER A 57 -8.26 -4.27 -3.49
CA SER A 57 -7.44 -5.06 -2.58
C SER A 57 -5.98 -4.59 -2.48
N ASN A 58 -5.55 -3.62 -3.30
CA ASN A 58 -4.21 -3.04 -3.19
C ASN A 58 -4.18 -1.99 -2.07
N GLU A 59 -3.11 -2.03 -1.29
CA GLU A 59 -2.84 -1.07 -0.23
C GLU A 59 -1.41 -0.58 -0.35
N LEU A 60 -1.23 0.74 -0.45
CA LEU A 60 0.08 1.37 -0.42
C LEU A 60 0.60 1.38 1.02
N LEU A 61 1.63 0.58 1.28
CA LEU A 61 2.27 0.45 2.58
C LEU A 61 3.31 1.54 2.80
N LYS A 62 4.10 1.84 1.77
CA LYS A 62 5.16 2.84 1.84
C LYS A 62 5.51 3.37 0.46
N GLU A 63 5.76 4.67 0.37
CA GLU A 63 6.36 5.31 -0.79
C GLU A 63 7.54 6.20 -0.38
N GLY A 64 8.42 6.49 -1.33
CA GLY A 64 9.51 7.42 -1.09
C GLY A 64 10.64 7.38 -2.12
N PRO A 65 11.53 8.38 -2.07
CA PRO A 65 12.73 8.41 -2.89
C PRO A 65 13.73 7.35 -2.43
N ILE A 66 14.49 6.80 -3.36
CA ILE A 66 15.60 5.88 -3.08
C ILE A 66 16.73 6.12 -4.07
N LEU A 67 17.95 5.76 -3.70
CA LEU A 67 19.10 5.79 -4.60
C LEU A 67 19.39 4.39 -5.12
N LYS A 68 19.39 4.21 -6.44
CA LYS A 68 19.86 2.96 -7.05
C LYS A 68 21.38 3.01 -7.15
N VAL A 69 22.06 2.07 -6.51
CA VAL A 69 23.51 1.92 -6.60
C VAL A 69 23.86 1.12 -7.85
N SER A 70 24.82 1.62 -8.64
CA SER A 70 25.42 0.87 -9.72
C SER A 70 26.51 -0.05 -9.18
N VAL A 71 26.34 -1.36 -9.36
CA VAL A 71 27.33 -2.38 -8.96
C VAL A 71 28.70 -2.19 -9.63
N ARG A 72 28.74 -1.53 -10.81
CA ARG A 72 29.97 -1.39 -11.61
C ARG A 72 30.73 -0.09 -11.42
N SER A 73 30.09 0.93 -10.87
CA SER A 73 30.62 2.30 -10.92
C SER A 73 30.39 3.10 -9.65
N SER A 74 29.85 2.47 -8.59
CA SER A 74 29.44 3.08 -7.30
C SER A 74 28.58 4.35 -7.41
N SER A 75 28.15 4.70 -8.63
CA SER A 75 27.32 5.86 -8.93
C SER A 75 25.89 5.58 -8.51
N THR A 76 25.26 6.57 -7.89
CA THR A 76 23.87 6.52 -7.46
C THR A 76 22.96 7.22 -8.46
N ALA A 77 21.74 6.73 -8.61
CA ALA A 77 20.72 7.38 -9.43
C ALA A 77 19.42 7.50 -8.63
N GLU A 78 18.81 8.69 -8.64
CA GLU A 78 17.57 8.94 -7.92
C GLU A 78 16.39 8.20 -8.57
N ARG A 79 15.62 7.54 -7.72
CA ARG A 79 14.50 6.67 -8.06
C ARG A 79 13.40 6.85 -7.02
N HIS A 80 12.25 6.28 -7.31
CA HIS A 80 11.12 6.28 -6.41
C HIS A 80 10.62 4.85 -6.24
N LEU A 81 10.24 4.48 -5.02
CA LEU A 81 9.64 3.20 -4.71
C LEU A 81 8.20 3.40 -4.28
N PHE A 82 7.31 2.55 -4.79
CA PHE A 82 5.97 2.38 -4.26
C PHE A 82 5.85 0.92 -3.82
N LEU A 83 5.70 0.70 -2.52
CA LEU A 83 5.49 -0.62 -1.94
C LEU A 83 4.01 -0.78 -1.62
N PHE A 84 3.37 -1.69 -2.35
CA PHE A 84 2.03 -2.16 -2.08
C PHE A 84 2.09 -3.53 -1.41
N ASN A 85 1.00 -3.91 -0.75
CA ASN A 85 0.81 -5.22 -0.12
C ASN A 85 1.08 -6.45 -1.02
N LYS A 86 0.93 -6.32 -2.34
CA LYS A 86 1.17 -7.43 -3.29
C LYS A 86 2.37 -7.22 -4.18
N MET A 87 2.86 -6.00 -4.31
CA MET A 87 3.88 -5.64 -5.29
C MET A 87 4.72 -4.43 -4.87
N LEU A 88 6.01 -4.50 -5.16
CA LEU A 88 6.95 -3.39 -5.09
C LEU A 88 7.20 -2.85 -6.51
N LEU A 89 6.91 -1.57 -6.71
CA LEU A 89 7.18 -0.86 -7.96
C LEU A 89 8.45 -0.03 -7.81
N TYR A 90 9.39 -0.29 -8.72
CA TYR A 90 10.62 0.47 -8.84
C TYR A 90 10.53 1.42 -10.03
N CYS A 91 10.55 2.72 -9.72
CA CYS A 91 10.23 3.77 -10.67
C CYS A 91 11.42 4.69 -10.94
N ALA A 92 11.54 5.13 -12.19
CA ALA A 92 12.47 6.18 -12.59
C ALA A 92 11.71 7.47 -12.89
N PRO A 93 12.23 8.65 -12.49
CA PRO A 93 11.61 9.92 -12.83
C PRO A 93 11.58 10.12 -14.34
N LYS A 94 10.44 10.61 -14.86
CA LYS A 94 10.23 11.01 -16.24
C LYS A 94 10.20 12.54 -16.26
N LEU A 95 10.93 13.14 -17.19
CA LEU A 95 10.90 14.58 -17.38
C LEU A 95 9.57 14.94 -18.06
N SER A 96 8.64 15.51 -17.30
CA SER A 96 7.35 16.01 -17.79
C SER A 96 7.18 17.49 -17.46
N LEU A 97 6.51 18.22 -18.35
CA LEU A 97 6.16 19.62 -18.11
C LEU A 97 4.97 19.68 -17.13
N GLY A 98 5.21 20.15 -15.90
CA GLY A 98 4.16 20.56 -14.95
C GLY A 98 3.86 19.59 -13.81
N SER A 99 4.16 18.29 -13.94
CA SER A 99 4.02 17.31 -12.84
C SER A 99 5.17 16.32 -12.81
N VAL A 100 5.53 15.83 -11.62
CA VAL A 100 6.52 14.77 -11.45
C VAL A 100 5.87 13.46 -11.87
N LYS A 101 6.30 12.91 -13.00
CA LYS A 101 5.85 11.60 -13.46
C LYS A 101 6.94 10.57 -13.30
N PHE A 102 6.52 9.33 -13.16
CA PHE A 102 7.36 8.18 -12.95
C PHE A 102 7.07 7.13 -14.00
N THR A 103 8.10 6.39 -14.41
CA THR A 103 7.95 5.21 -15.26
C THR A 103 8.38 3.99 -14.45
N VAL A 104 7.53 2.97 -14.42
CA VAL A 104 7.85 1.70 -13.77
C VAL A 104 8.94 0.99 -14.58
N ARG A 105 10.09 0.77 -13.95
CA ARG A 105 11.22 0.05 -14.55
C ARG A 105 11.23 -1.42 -14.15
N ASN A 106 10.70 -1.73 -12.97
CA ASN A 106 10.60 -3.08 -12.47
C ASN A 106 9.40 -3.20 -11.52
N LYS A 107 8.67 -4.30 -11.64
CA LYS A 107 7.58 -4.70 -10.75
C LYS A 107 7.97 -6.02 -10.10
N LEU A 108 8.06 -6.04 -8.78
CA LEU A 108 8.44 -7.23 -8.02
C LEU A 108 7.25 -7.66 -7.15
N PRO A 109 6.68 -8.85 -7.36
CA PRO A 109 5.68 -9.40 -6.44
C PRO A 109 6.28 -9.54 -5.04
N VAL A 110 5.57 -9.08 -4.01
CA VAL A 110 6.06 -9.09 -2.61
C VAL A 110 6.40 -10.51 -2.15
N ASP A 111 5.62 -11.52 -2.54
CA ASP A 111 5.89 -12.95 -2.29
C ASP A 111 7.25 -13.45 -2.79
N SER A 112 7.91 -12.68 -3.65
CA SER A 112 9.23 -13.01 -4.19
C SER A 112 10.36 -12.11 -3.72
N VAL A 113 10.04 -11.08 -2.95
CA VAL A 113 11.01 -10.09 -2.49
C VAL A 113 11.78 -10.66 -1.31
N GLN A 114 13.08 -10.78 -1.47
CA GLN A 114 14.03 -11.07 -0.40
C GLN A 114 14.89 -9.84 -0.18
N VAL A 115 14.86 -9.32 1.04
CA VAL A 115 15.66 -8.14 1.41
C VAL A 115 16.85 -8.55 2.25
N LYS A 116 18.03 -8.07 1.87
CA LYS A 116 19.27 -8.31 2.61
C LYS A 116 20.02 -7.00 2.81
N GLU A 117 20.41 -6.71 4.03
CA GLU A 117 21.31 -5.59 4.33
C GLU A 117 22.69 -5.82 3.70
N VAL A 118 23.25 -4.77 3.11
CA VAL A 118 24.55 -4.79 2.48
C VAL A 118 25.46 -3.81 3.21
N ASN A 119 26.40 -4.36 3.96
CA ASN A 119 27.46 -3.59 4.60
C ASN A 119 28.57 -3.33 3.59
N ASP A 120 28.45 -2.21 2.87
CA ASP A 120 29.49 -1.69 1.99
C ASP A 120 30.18 -0.50 2.66
N VAL A 121 31.51 -0.50 2.67
CA VAL A 121 32.33 0.57 3.27
C VAL A 121 32.25 1.85 2.42
N GLU A 122 32.03 1.72 1.11
CA GLU A 122 31.96 2.86 0.19
C GLU A 122 30.55 3.46 0.12
N THR A 123 29.51 2.64 0.34
CA THR A 123 28.11 3.08 0.26
C THR A 123 27.34 2.64 1.51
N PRO A 124 27.25 3.49 2.55
CA PRO A 124 26.49 3.16 3.75
C PRO A 124 24.97 3.14 3.47
N HIS A 125 24.21 2.51 4.36
CA HIS A 125 22.74 2.42 4.30
C HIS A 125 22.21 1.72 3.05
N CYS A 126 22.93 0.69 2.59
CA CYS A 126 22.57 -0.09 1.42
C CYS A 126 21.86 -1.39 1.79
N PHE A 127 20.88 -1.74 0.96
CA PHE A 127 20.18 -3.01 1.03
C PHE A 127 19.91 -3.54 -0.37
N LEU A 128 19.85 -4.86 -0.48
CA LEU A 128 19.58 -5.58 -1.71
C LEU A 128 18.15 -6.10 -1.66
N VAL A 129 17.35 -5.74 -2.66
CA VAL A 129 16.00 -6.28 -2.87
C VAL A 129 16.08 -7.26 -4.04
N SER A 130 15.99 -8.54 -3.74
CA SER A 130 16.04 -9.62 -4.73
C SER A 130 14.64 -10.11 -5.03
N GLY A 131 14.23 -10.11 -6.31
CA GLY A 131 13.04 -10.80 -6.80
C GLY A 131 13.39 -12.04 -7.62
N LYS A 132 12.38 -12.78 -8.11
CA LYS A 132 12.60 -14.01 -8.93
C LYS A 132 13.49 -13.76 -10.16
N GLN A 133 13.34 -12.59 -10.80
CA GLN A 133 13.99 -12.30 -12.07
C GLN A 133 15.16 -11.33 -11.96
N ARG A 134 15.16 -10.44 -10.95
CA ARG A 134 16.12 -9.34 -10.84
C ARG A 134 16.36 -8.97 -9.39
N SER A 135 17.58 -8.59 -9.07
CA SER A 135 17.96 -7.97 -7.81
C SER A 135 18.31 -6.48 -8.01
N LEU A 136 17.96 -5.66 -7.04
CA LEU A 136 18.16 -4.21 -7.04
C LEU A 136 18.93 -3.83 -5.78
N GLN A 137 20.13 -3.26 -5.94
CA GLN A 137 20.87 -2.67 -4.83
C GLN A 137 20.43 -1.21 -4.66
N LEU A 138 19.92 -0.92 -3.48
CA LEU A 138 19.26 0.33 -3.13
C LEU A 138 19.96 0.93 -1.91
N GLN A 139 20.03 2.25 -1.89
CA GLN A 139 20.62 3.03 -0.83
C GLN A 139 19.58 4.02 -0.30
N ALA A 140 19.38 3.98 1.01
CA ALA A 140 18.55 4.94 1.74
C ALA A 140 19.36 6.20 2.09
N ARG A 141 18.66 7.29 2.43
CA ARG A 141 19.29 8.54 2.84
C ARG A 141 19.75 8.50 4.30
N SER A 142 19.19 7.60 5.11
CA SER A 142 19.55 7.38 6.51
C SER A 142 19.43 5.91 6.89
N GLN A 143 20.04 5.55 8.02
CA GLN A 143 19.90 4.21 8.62
C GLN A 143 18.44 3.90 8.98
N GLU A 144 17.73 4.86 9.58
CA GLU A 144 16.32 4.71 9.95
C GLU A 144 15.42 4.45 8.73
N GLU A 145 15.69 5.13 7.62
CA GLU A 145 14.94 4.92 6.37
C GLU A 145 15.22 3.54 5.78
N MET A 146 16.48 3.08 5.82
CA MET A 146 16.85 1.73 5.41
C MET A 146 16.12 0.67 6.25
N GLU A 147 16.17 0.80 7.57
CA GLU A 147 15.52 -0.12 8.49
C GLU A 147 14.00 -0.14 8.28
N ALA A 148 13.39 1.03 8.08
CA ALA A 148 11.97 1.12 7.75
C ALA A 148 11.63 0.40 6.43
N TRP A 149 12.44 0.56 5.39
CA TRP A 149 12.23 -0.17 4.12
C TRP A 149 12.39 -1.68 4.30
N ILE A 150 13.43 -2.13 5.01
CA ILE A 150 13.67 -3.56 5.26
C ILE A 150 12.51 -4.14 6.07
N GLN A 151 12.08 -3.45 7.12
CA GLN A 151 10.98 -3.90 7.98
C GLN A 151 9.69 -4.04 7.18
N VAL A 152 9.26 -3.03 6.42
CA VAL A 152 7.98 -3.11 5.67
C VAL A 152 8.05 -4.17 4.58
N CYS A 153 9.19 -4.31 3.87
CA CYS A 153 9.34 -5.37 2.88
C CYS A 153 9.34 -6.78 3.49
N ALA A 154 9.85 -6.94 4.72
CA ALA A 154 9.90 -8.23 5.42
C ALA A 154 8.61 -8.52 6.21
N HIS A 155 7.83 -7.49 6.58
CA HIS A 155 6.66 -7.64 7.44
C HIS A 155 5.49 -8.32 6.72
N ASP A 156 5.40 -8.19 5.40
CA ASP A 156 4.28 -8.74 4.61
C ASP A 156 4.25 -10.28 4.56
N GLU A 157 5.38 -10.96 4.84
CA GLU A 157 5.37 -12.42 5.05
C GLU A 157 4.62 -12.83 6.35
N SER A 158 4.40 -11.88 7.28
CA SER A 158 3.94 -12.17 8.64
C SER A 158 2.52 -11.68 9.00
N VAL A 159 1.90 -10.88 8.12
CA VAL A 159 0.53 -10.37 8.35
C VAL A 159 -0.51 -11.50 8.31
N CYS A 160 -0.29 -12.57 7.54
CA CYS A 160 -1.22 -13.71 7.51
C CYS A 160 -1.30 -14.52 8.83
N VAL A 161 -0.36 -14.38 9.77
CA VAL A 161 -0.38 -15.18 11.02
C VAL A 161 -0.73 -14.33 12.24
N LYS A 162 -0.38 -13.03 12.26
CA LYS A 162 -0.63 -12.20 13.45
C LYS A 162 -2.08 -11.72 13.55
N ASP A 163 -2.74 -11.35 12.46
CA ASP A 163 -4.16 -10.97 12.53
C ASP A 163 -5.05 -12.17 12.86
N MET A 164 -4.69 -13.38 12.40
CA MET A 164 -5.40 -14.61 12.76
C MET A 164 -5.12 -15.04 14.21
N CYS A 165 -3.91 -14.83 14.75
CA CYS A 165 -3.58 -15.12 16.15
C CYS A 165 -4.14 -14.10 17.15
N VAL A 166 -4.38 -12.85 16.75
CA VAL A 166 -5.06 -11.86 17.58
C VAL A 166 -6.57 -12.08 17.55
N LEU A 167 -7.16 -12.36 16.38
CA LEU A 167 -8.58 -12.70 16.26
C LEU A 167 -8.96 -14.04 16.90
N MET A 168 -8.05 -15.02 16.97
CA MET A 168 -8.33 -16.30 17.66
C MET A 168 -8.21 -16.26 19.18
N ARG A 169 -7.65 -15.20 19.79
CA ARG A 169 -7.66 -15.06 21.25
C ARG A 169 -8.97 -14.49 21.81
N ASP A 170 -9.81 -13.90 20.97
CA ASP A 170 -11.08 -13.26 21.39
C ASP A 170 -12.34 -14.09 21.06
N VAL A 171 -12.21 -15.28 20.48
CA VAL A 171 -13.39 -16.13 20.23
C VAL A 171 -13.99 -16.69 21.53
N SER A 172 -13.22 -16.72 22.62
CA SER A 172 -13.75 -17.06 23.95
C SER A 172 -14.61 -15.96 24.57
N TYR A 173 -14.45 -14.69 24.14
CA TYR A 173 -15.24 -13.56 24.67
C TYR A 173 -16.57 -13.38 23.92
N VAL A 174 -16.59 -13.67 22.61
CA VAL A 174 -17.82 -13.52 21.80
C VAL A 174 -18.84 -14.62 22.07
N VAL A 175 -18.41 -15.85 22.35
CA VAL A 175 -19.33 -16.97 22.69
C VAL A 175 -20.01 -16.75 24.04
N HIS A 176 -19.33 -16.10 24.99
CA HIS A 176 -19.92 -15.76 26.30
C HIS A 176 -20.94 -14.61 26.25
N MET A 177 -20.85 -13.68 25.28
CA MET A 177 -21.86 -12.63 25.10
C MET A 177 -23.11 -13.10 24.35
N TRP A 178 -23.03 -14.16 23.54
CA TRP A 178 -24.20 -14.70 22.82
C TRP A 178 -25.09 -15.59 23.70
N HIS A 179 -24.56 -16.25 24.74
CA HIS A 179 -25.38 -17.07 25.65
C HIS A 179 -26.07 -16.29 26.79
N SER A 180 -25.84 -14.98 26.92
CA SER A 180 -26.51 -14.15 27.94
C SER A 180 -27.66 -13.28 27.43
N CYS A 181 -28.00 -13.33 26.13
CA CYS A 181 -29.18 -12.62 25.58
C CYS A 181 -30.44 -13.48 25.43
N ASP A 182 -30.38 -14.81 25.63
CA ASP A 182 -31.55 -15.70 25.51
C ASP A 182 -32.22 -16.05 26.86
N VAL A 183 -32.27 -15.11 27.81
CA VAL A 183 -32.98 -15.31 29.10
C VAL A 183 -34.06 -14.24 29.38
N TYR A 184 -34.34 -13.34 28.44
CA TYR A 184 -35.51 -12.44 28.53
C TYR A 184 -36.26 -12.34 27.19
N ALA A 185 -36.90 -13.45 26.79
CA ALA A 185 -38.11 -13.46 25.96
C ALA A 185 -38.84 -14.79 26.14
#